data_AF-A0A382S708-F1
#
_entry.id   AF-A0A382S708-F1
#
_cell.length_a   1.000
_cell.length_b   1.000
_cell.length_c   1.000
_cell.angle_alpha   90.00
_cell.angle_beta   90.00
_cell.angle_gamma   90.00
#
_symmetry.space_group_name_H-M   'P 1'
#
loop_
_entity.id
_entity.type
_entity.pdbx_description
1 polymer ?
#
loop_
_entity_poly.entity_id
_entity_poly.type
_entity_poly.pdbx_seq_one_letter_code
_entity_poly.pdbx_strand_id
1 'polypeptide(L)'
;MAEHLREMLEESPQDAVVLCWLGVAERELGMDGVAYERFKASVSAKPGDAYVLAIAGTGLARFDDPEAEAVLRTATLIDPHLTYARTMYGGHLAREGL
;
A
#
# COMPACT_ATOMS: atom_id res chain seq x y z
N MET A 1 -9.02 -4.02 15.75
CA MET A 1 -8.85 -3.46 14.39
C MET A 1 -8.40 -4.53 13.40
N ALA A 2 -7.24 -5.18 13.61
CA ALA A 2 -6.79 -6.25 12.72
C ALA A 2 -7.76 -7.44 12.60
N GLU A 3 -8.38 -7.88 13.70
CA GLU A 3 -9.38 -8.97 13.67
C GLU A 3 -10.60 -8.62 12.81
N HIS A 4 -11.18 -7.43 13.00
CA HIS A 4 -12.30 -6.97 12.19
C HIS A 4 -11.96 -6.87 10.69
N LEU A 5 -10.74 -6.41 10.36
CA LEU A 5 -10.27 -6.39 8.97
C LEU A 5 -10.10 -7.80 8.38
N ARG A 6 -9.76 -8.81 9.21
CA ARG A 6 -9.70 -10.20 8.76
C ARG A 6 -11.08 -10.77 8.47
N GLU A 7 -12.06 -10.49 9.34
CA GLU A 7 -13.46 -10.86 9.09
C GLU A 7 -13.97 -10.26 7.77
N MET A 8 -13.72 -8.97 7.53
CA MET A 8 -14.06 -8.33 6.26
C MET A 8 -13.36 -8.98 5.06
N LEU A 9 -12.11 -9.41 5.23
CA LEU A 9 -11.36 -10.08 4.17
C LEU A 9 -11.91 -11.47 3.86
N GLU A 10 -12.49 -12.18 4.84
CA GLU A 10 -13.18 -13.46 4.60
C GLU A 10 -14.41 -13.26 3.71
N GLU A 11 -15.14 -12.16 3.90
CA GLU A 11 -16.30 -11.80 3.06
C GLU A 11 -15.88 -11.33 1.66
N SER A 12 -14.74 -10.64 1.54
CA SER A 12 -14.22 -10.09 0.27
C SER A 12 -12.69 -10.25 0.16
N PRO A 13 -12.19 -11.44 -0.24
CA PRO A 13 -10.76 -11.78 -0.17
C PRO A 13 -9.81 -10.96 -1.05
N GLN A 14 -10.37 -10.24 -2.03
CA GLN A 14 -9.61 -9.41 -2.98
C GLN A 14 -9.92 -7.92 -2.81
N ASP A 15 -10.58 -7.53 -1.72
CA ASP A 15 -10.81 -6.11 -1.46
C ASP A 15 -9.47 -5.41 -1.17
N ALA A 16 -9.06 -4.58 -2.12
CA ALA A 16 -7.78 -3.87 -2.07
C ALA A 16 -7.67 -2.95 -0.85
N VAL A 17 -8.78 -2.32 -0.42
CA VAL A 17 -8.82 -1.41 0.73
C VAL A 17 -8.60 -2.21 2.01
N VAL A 18 -9.32 -3.32 2.17
CA VAL A 18 -9.19 -4.20 3.34
C VAL A 18 -7.78 -4.78 3.42
N LEU A 19 -7.25 -5.30 2.30
CA LEU A 19 -5.88 -5.80 2.21
C LEU A 19 -4.86 -4.71 2.60
N CYS A 20 -5.02 -3.49 2.11
CA CYS A 20 -4.14 -2.37 2.43
C CYS A 20 -4.16 -2.05 3.93
N TRP A 21 -5.33 -1.88 4.53
CA TRP A 21 -5.46 -1.57 5.96
C TRP A 21 -5.02 -2.72 6.86
N LEU A 22 -5.27 -3.96 6.45
CA LEU A 22 -4.77 -5.12 7.18
C LEU A 22 -3.25 -5.17 7.15
N GLY A 23 -2.62 -4.87 6.01
CA GLY A 23 -1.16 -4.73 5.91
C GLY A 23 -0.60 -3.66 6.84
N VAL A 24 -1.26 -2.50 6.96
CA VAL A 24 -0.89 -1.48 7.94
C VAL A 24 -1.02 -2.03 9.37
N ALA A 25 -2.14 -2.63 9.71
CA ALA A 25 -2.38 -3.15 11.06
C ALA A 25 -1.40 -4.26 11.46
N GLU A 26 -1.09 -5.18 10.53
CA GLU A 26 -0.16 -6.29 10.76
C GLU A 26 1.28 -5.81 10.89
N ARG A 27 1.67 -4.77 10.14
CA ARG A 27 2.97 -4.11 10.32
C ARG A 27 3.11 -3.50 11.71
N GLU A 28 2.11 -2.78 12.20
CA GLU A 28 2.14 -2.20 13.56
C GLU A 28 2.21 -3.27 14.66
N LEU A 29 1.82 -4.51 14.35
CA LEU A 29 1.96 -5.67 15.23
C LEU A 29 3.31 -6.41 15.06
N GLY A 30 4.23 -5.91 14.25
CA GLY A 30 5.54 -6.51 13.97
C GLY A 30 5.48 -7.72 13.03
N MET A 31 4.36 -7.93 12.33
CA MET A 31 4.16 -9.04 11.40
C MET A 31 4.58 -8.64 9.98
N ASP A 32 5.81 -8.17 9.83
CA ASP A 32 6.31 -7.51 8.62
C ASP A 32 6.15 -8.36 7.34
N GLY A 33 6.44 -9.66 7.41
CA GLY A 33 6.29 -10.56 6.26
C GLY A 33 4.82 -10.73 5.82
N VAL A 34 3.89 -10.80 6.77
CA VAL A 34 2.45 -10.89 6.44
C VAL A 34 1.96 -9.56 5.87
N ALA A 35 2.38 -8.44 6.46
CA ALA A 35 2.06 -7.11 5.99
C ALA A 35 2.51 -6.89 4.53
N TYR A 36 3.72 -7.32 4.19
CA TYR A 36 4.22 -7.28 2.81
C TYR A 36 3.28 -7.99 1.84
N GLU A 37 2.89 -9.23 2.15
CA GLU A 37 1.97 -10.00 1.31
C GLU A 37 0.61 -9.30 1.17
N ARG A 38 0.12 -8.64 2.23
CA ARG A 38 -1.11 -7.84 2.17
C ARG A 38 -1.00 -6.64 1.24
N PHE A 39 0.11 -5.90 1.30
CA PHE A 39 0.33 -4.77 0.38
C PHE A 39 0.44 -5.24 -1.07
N LYS A 40 1.14 -6.35 -1.31
CA LYS A 40 1.29 -6.93 -2.65
C LYS A 40 -0.05 -7.40 -3.22
N ALA A 41 -0.86 -8.06 -2.39
CA ALA A 41 -2.21 -8.47 -2.76
C ALA A 41 -3.13 -7.26 -3.02
N SER A 42 -3.03 -6.21 -2.21
CA SER A 42 -3.78 -4.96 -2.41
C SER A 42 -3.46 -4.34 -3.76
N VAL A 43 -2.19 -4.21 -4.13
CA VAL A 43 -1.78 -3.69 -5.45
C VAL A 43 -2.25 -4.63 -6.58
N SER A 44 -2.16 -5.94 -6.39
CA SER A 44 -2.57 -6.94 -7.38
C SER A 44 -4.08 -6.91 -7.68
N ALA A 45 -4.88 -6.48 -6.71
CA ALA A 45 -6.31 -6.22 -6.89
C ALA A 45 -6.62 -4.97 -7.73
N LYS A 46 -5.58 -4.22 -8.16
CA LYS A 46 -5.66 -3.04 -9.03
C LYS A 46 -6.63 -1.97 -8.52
N PRO A 47 -6.40 -1.42 -7.31
CA PRO A 47 -7.25 -0.38 -6.77
C PRO A 47 -7.23 0.85 -7.66
N GLY A 48 -8.40 1.42 -7.92
CA GLY A 48 -8.55 2.72 -8.57
C GLY A 48 -8.41 3.91 -7.61
N ASP A 49 -8.21 3.64 -6.32
CA ASP A 49 -8.07 4.65 -5.27
C ASP A 49 -6.58 5.01 -5.08
N ALA A 50 -6.25 6.29 -5.32
CA ALA A 50 -4.89 6.82 -5.18
C ALA A 50 -4.36 6.71 -3.75
N TYR A 51 -5.22 6.81 -2.73
CA TYR A 51 -4.83 6.70 -1.33
C TYR A 51 -4.41 5.27 -0.98
N VAL A 52 -5.17 4.28 -1.45
CA VAL A 52 -4.83 2.85 -1.29
C VAL A 52 -3.50 2.53 -1.98
N LEU A 53 -3.31 2.98 -3.22
CA LEU A 53 -2.05 2.81 -3.94
C LEU A 53 -0.89 3.48 -3.21
N ALA A 54 -1.07 4.69 -2.68
CA ALA A 54 -0.02 5.40 -1.96
C ALA A 54 0.40 4.66 -0.67
N ILE A 55 -0.56 4.13 0.09
CA ILE A 55 -0.27 3.36 1.31
C ILE A 55 0.41 2.04 0.94
N ALA A 56 -0.17 1.27 0.01
CA ALA A 56 0.37 -0.02 -0.37
C ALA A 56 1.77 0.11 -1.00
N GLY A 57 1.97 1.08 -1.89
CA GLY A 57 3.27 1.40 -2.49
C GLY A 57 4.31 1.81 -1.44
N THR A 58 3.91 2.59 -0.41
CA THR A 58 4.79 2.87 0.74
C THR A 58 5.15 1.61 1.51
N GLY A 59 4.16 0.73 1.73
CA GLY A 59 4.34 -0.56 2.36
C GLY A 59 5.38 -1.40 1.62
N LEU A 60 5.26 -1.50 0.30
CA LEU A 60 6.19 -2.20 -0.59
C LEU A 60 7.59 -1.56 -0.59
N ALA A 61 7.69 -0.23 -0.63
CA ALA A 61 8.97 0.49 -0.62
C ALA A 61 9.83 0.14 0.61
N ARG A 62 9.19 -0.13 1.76
CA ARG A 62 9.89 -0.50 3.00
C ARG A 62 10.63 -1.84 2.89
N PHE A 63 10.21 -2.71 1.97
CA PHE A 63 10.82 -4.00 1.68
C PHE A 63 11.67 -3.98 0.41
N ASP A 64 11.99 -2.79 -0.11
CA ASP A 64 12.75 -2.58 -1.34
C ASP A 64 12.16 -3.34 -2.54
N ASP A 65 10.83 -3.45 -2.56
CA ASP A 65 10.11 -4.08 -3.66
C ASP A 65 10.20 -3.18 -4.91
N PRO A 66 10.64 -3.71 -6.07
CA PRO A 66 10.82 -2.93 -7.28
C PRO A 66 9.51 -2.36 -7.85
N GLU A 67 8.35 -2.89 -7.47
CA GLU A 67 7.05 -2.35 -7.92
C GLU A 67 6.67 -1.06 -7.18
N ALA A 68 7.31 -0.75 -6.05
CA ALA A 68 6.94 0.37 -5.18
C ALA A 68 6.95 1.71 -5.92
N GLU A 69 7.98 1.98 -6.73
CA GLU A 69 8.08 3.23 -7.50
C GLU A 69 6.91 3.37 -8.47
N ALA A 70 6.62 2.32 -9.23
CA ALA A 70 5.55 2.32 -10.23
C ALA A 70 4.18 2.54 -9.58
N VAL A 71 3.93 1.92 -8.42
CA VAL A 71 2.69 2.06 -7.66
C VAL A 71 2.53 3.47 -7.11
N LEU A 72 3.58 4.01 -6.46
CA LEU A 72 3.58 5.38 -5.92
C LEU A 72 3.40 6.42 -7.01
N ARG A 73 4.11 6.26 -8.14
CA ARG A 73 3.93 7.11 -9.32
C ARG A 73 2.48 7.03 -9.83
N THR A 74 1.91 5.83 -9.93
CA THR A 74 0.51 5.65 -10.37
C THR A 74 -0.48 6.36 -9.46
N ALA A 75 -0.28 6.31 -8.14
CA ALA A 75 -1.11 7.07 -7.19
C ALA A 75 -1.12 8.58 -7.50
N THR A 76 0.05 9.16 -7.82
CA THR A 76 0.15 10.58 -8.20
C THR A 76 -0.45 10.91 -9.56
N LEU A 77 -0.57 9.93 -10.45
CA LEU A 77 -1.24 10.11 -11.76
C LEU A 77 -2.76 10.01 -11.64
N ILE A 78 -3.27 9.17 -10.75
CA ILE A 78 -4.71 9.03 -10.49
C ILE A 78 -5.26 10.27 -9.78
N ASP A 79 -4.57 10.74 -8.73
CA ASP A 79 -4.89 12.01 -8.08
C ASP A 79 -3.63 12.88 -7.91
N PRO A 80 -3.40 13.81 -8.86
CA PRO A 80 -2.29 14.76 -8.80
C PRO A 80 -2.37 15.76 -7.64
N HIS A 81 -3.53 15.93 -7.02
CA HIS A 81 -3.76 16.86 -5.91
C HIS A 81 -3.64 16.18 -4.55
N LEU A 82 -3.64 14.85 -4.50
CA LEU A 82 -3.43 14.10 -3.27
C LEU A 82 -2.02 14.32 -2.72
N THR A 83 -1.93 15.23 -1.74
CA THR A 83 -0.67 15.58 -1.08
C THR A 83 0.01 14.36 -0.48
N TYR A 84 -0.75 13.42 0.08
CA TYR A 84 -0.17 12.19 0.65
C TYR A 84 0.61 11.38 -0.40
N ALA A 85 0.01 11.10 -1.56
CA ALA A 85 0.67 10.35 -2.63
C ALA A 85 1.95 11.03 -3.12
N ARG A 86 1.91 12.36 -3.31
CA ARG A 86 3.10 13.13 -3.72
C ARG A 86 4.21 13.12 -2.67
N THR A 87 3.86 13.25 -1.39
CA THR A 87 4.83 13.18 -0.30
C THR A 87 5.48 11.80 -0.24
N MET A 88 4.70 10.73 -0.36
CA MET A 88 5.25 9.37 -0.32
C MET A 88 6.13 9.07 -1.54
N TYR A 89 5.71 9.49 -2.74
CA TYR A 89 6.52 9.30 -3.94
C TYR A 89 7.82 10.12 -3.90
N GLY A 90 7.75 11.40 -3.52
CA GLY A 90 8.95 12.23 -3.37
C GLY A 90 9.91 11.71 -2.31
N GLY A 91 9.38 11.21 -1.19
CA GLY A 91 10.18 10.57 -0.15
C GLY A 91 10.86 9.29 -0.63
N HIS A 92 10.18 8.49 -1.46
CA HIS A 92 10.77 7.31 -2.10
C HIS A 92 11.90 7.70 -3.05
N LEU A 93 11.69 8.66 -3.97
CA LEU A 93 12.73 9.14 -4.90
C LEU A 93 13.97 9.66 -4.16
N ALA A 94 13.77 10.49 -3.13
CA ALA A 94 14.86 11.01 -2.31
C ALA A 94 15.68 9.90 -1.61
N ARG A 95 15.03 8.79 -1.24
CA ARG A 95 15.70 7.61 -0.66
C ARG A 95 16.54 6.87 -1.69
N GLU A 96 16.04 6.75 -2.92
CA GLU A 96 16.74 6.11 -4.05
C GLU A 96 17.82 7.01 -4.69
N GLY A 97 17.87 8.31 -4.32
CA GLY A 97 18.83 9.28 -4.85
C GLY A 97 18.44 9.87 -6.21
N LEU A 98 17.15 9.86 -6.53
CA LEU A 98 16.54 10.44 -7.73
C LEU A 98 15.88 11.80 -7.43
#